data_AF-A0A2V7TS58-F1
#
_entry.id   AF-A0A2V7TS58-F1
#
_cell.length_a   1.000
_cell.length_b   1.000
_cell.length_c   1.000
_cell.angle_alpha   90.00
_cell.angle_beta   90.00
_cell.angle_gamma   90.00
#
_symmetry.space_group_name_H-M   'P 1'
#
loop_
_entity.id
_entity.type
_entity.pdbx_description
1 polymer ?
#
loop_
_entity_poly.entity_id
_entity_poly.type
_entity_poly.pdbx_seq_one_letter_code
_entity_poly.pdbx_strand_id
1 'polypeptide(L)'
;MPAAARRVLRVPEHHRHQALVRRGRRAPAQRGRRRRPVGRRVRRPRRGLPQVLLRQLGGEPPRRPRQHAPGLRVARALSRHPTQHPDVDALLDFFLSDVQAILGRGFVGLYLEGSIALGEFEADRSDIDFVVVTDGDPSGETFLALKALHARLAAAEPKWGLELEGSYVPRHAIRHHDPRPAAQPYIDRGTGELAIVHQESGYWIIHRSLLREHGVVLAGPNPKTLIDPVHPDHVRQAASDVLREWWVPMLDDPTRLQSWGYRCYAVLTMCRMLYTLRHGTIVSKRFAARWTQDTLDPRWTSLVRDALAWSPAARPDLKETLELIRYASRPLT
;
A
#
# COMPACT_ATOMS: atom_id res chain seq x y z
N MET A 1 22.72 -19.09 14.47
CA MET A 1 22.00 -17.81 14.25
C MET A 1 21.97 -17.57 12.76
N PRO A 2 20.88 -17.87 12.04
CA PRO A 2 20.79 -17.50 10.63
C PRO A 2 20.51 -15.98 10.56
N ALA A 3 21.34 -15.28 9.79
CA ALA A 3 21.21 -13.85 9.57
C ALA A 3 19.86 -13.53 8.92
N ALA A 4 19.10 -12.61 9.53
CA ALA A 4 17.91 -12.04 8.92
C ALA A 4 18.30 -11.45 7.56
N ALA A 5 17.66 -11.93 6.49
CA ALA A 5 17.82 -11.37 5.16
C ALA A 5 17.54 -9.86 5.22
N ARG A 6 18.56 -9.06 4.90
CA ARG A 6 18.43 -7.60 4.86
C ARG A 6 17.50 -7.24 3.70
N ARG A 7 16.21 -7.02 3.96
CA ARG A 7 15.26 -6.46 2.97
C ARG A 7 15.74 -5.07 2.54
N VAL A 8 15.97 -4.85 1.25
CA VAL A 8 16.33 -3.54 0.70
C VAL A 8 15.14 -3.02 -0.08
N LEU A 9 14.22 -2.35 0.60
CA LEU A 9 13.15 -1.61 -0.07
C LEU A 9 13.78 -0.40 -0.77
N ARG A 10 13.95 -0.48 -2.10
CA ARG A 10 14.41 0.66 -2.91
C ARG A 10 13.21 1.53 -3.27
N VAL A 11 13.14 2.73 -2.70
CA VAL A 11 12.26 3.78 -3.21
C VAL A 11 12.93 4.40 -4.45
N PRO A 12 12.23 4.62 -5.57
CA PRO A 12 12.86 5.17 -6.78
C PRO A 12 13.48 6.55 -6.53
N GLU A 13 14.80 6.63 -6.53
CA GLU A 13 15.55 7.89 -6.67
C GLU A 13 15.93 8.08 -8.14
N HIS A 14 14.95 8.41 -8.99
CA HIS A 14 15.20 8.71 -10.40
C HIS A 14 15.12 10.20 -10.70
N HIS A 15 16.18 10.96 -10.43
CA HIS A 15 16.47 12.21 -11.16
C HIS A 15 17.97 12.30 -11.49
N ARG A 16 18.35 11.90 -12.70
CA ARG A 16 19.63 12.29 -13.30
C ARG A 16 19.47 13.68 -13.92
N HIS A 17 20.02 14.71 -13.28
CA HIS A 17 20.29 15.98 -13.94
C HIS A 17 21.45 15.79 -14.94
N GLN A 18 21.13 15.72 -16.22
CA GLN A 18 22.12 16.03 -17.27
C GLN A 18 21.99 17.52 -17.61
N ALA A 19 23.02 18.28 -17.24
CA ALA A 19 23.20 19.66 -17.66
C ALA A 19 23.70 19.68 -19.12
N LEU A 20 22.85 20.13 -20.05
CA LEU A 20 23.27 20.54 -21.38
C LEU A 20 23.47 22.06 -21.37
N VAL A 21 24.72 22.45 -21.15
CA VAL A 21 25.19 23.83 -21.29
C VAL A 21 25.30 24.14 -22.79
N ARG A 22 24.45 25.03 -23.30
CA ARG A 22 24.71 25.77 -24.55
C ARG A 22 24.76 27.27 -24.25
N ARG A 23 25.87 27.87 -24.70
CA ARG A 23 26.26 29.27 -24.51
C ARG A 23 25.39 30.23 -25.34
N GLY A 24 24.89 31.27 -24.66
CA GLY A 24 25.04 32.69 -25.02
C GLY A 24 24.23 33.27 -26.18
N ARG A 25 23.44 34.32 -25.90
CA ARG A 25 23.80 35.72 -26.22
C ARG A 25 22.80 36.74 -25.63
N ARG A 26 23.37 37.93 -25.41
CA ARG A 26 22.96 39.14 -24.67
C ARG A 26 21.57 39.74 -24.97
N ALA A 27 21.05 40.44 -23.95
CA ALA A 27 19.98 41.44 -23.97
C ALA A 27 20.37 42.75 -24.70
N PRO A 28 19.44 43.72 -24.86
CA PRO A 28 19.35 44.76 -23.82
C PRO A 28 17.92 45.26 -23.48
N ALA A 29 17.86 46.01 -22.37
CA ALA A 29 16.69 46.60 -21.71
C ALA A 29 16.31 48.00 -22.23
N GLN A 30 15.07 48.46 -21.95
CA GLN A 30 14.78 49.57 -21.01
C GLN A 30 13.36 50.20 -21.14
N ARG A 31 12.91 50.76 -19.99
CA ARG A 31 11.88 51.80 -19.75
C ARG A 31 10.41 51.31 -19.87
N GLY A 32 9.50 51.49 -18.92
CA GLY A 32 9.41 52.34 -17.73
C GLY A 32 8.21 53.28 -17.87
N ARG A 33 7.18 53.17 -17.00
CA ARG A 33 6.39 54.32 -16.43
C ARG A 33 5.13 53.88 -15.66
N ARG A 34 5.11 54.34 -14.40
CA ARG A 34 4.07 55.08 -13.63
C ARG A 34 2.66 54.51 -13.39
N ARG A 35 2.32 54.55 -12.09
CA ARG A 35 1.04 54.41 -11.38
C ARG A 35 0.04 55.55 -11.68
N ARG A 36 -1.27 55.29 -11.59
CA ARG A 36 -2.24 55.83 -10.58
C ARG A 36 -3.73 55.46 -10.89
N PRO A 37 -4.68 55.63 -9.94
CA PRO A 37 -5.73 54.63 -9.61
C PRO A 37 -7.18 55.10 -9.81
N VAL A 38 -8.14 54.17 -9.87
CA VAL A 38 -9.59 54.34 -9.60
C VAL A 38 -10.14 52.92 -9.29
N GLY A 39 -11.04 52.61 -8.36
CA GLY A 39 -11.83 53.38 -7.39
C GLY A 39 -12.54 52.41 -6.42
N ARG A 40 -13.01 52.94 -5.30
CA ARG A 40 -13.80 52.23 -4.28
C ARG A 40 -15.18 51.84 -4.82
N ARG A 41 -15.63 50.61 -4.60
CA ARG A 41 -17.04 50.30 -4.25
C ARG A 41 -17.13 49.15 -3.25
N VAL A 42 -17.81 49.42 -2.15
CA VAL A 42 -18.23 48.48 -1.12
C VAL A 42 -19.57 47.86 -1.56
N ARG A 43 -19.68 46.53 -1.51
CA ARG A 43 -20.96 45.82 -1.28
C ARG A 43 -20.73 44.57 -0.41
N ARG A 44 -21.59 44.42 0.59
CA ARG A 44 -21.65 43.39 1.63
C ARG A 44 -22.37 42.11 1.16
N PRO A 45 -22.40 41.02 1.96
CA PRO A 45 -22.29 39.64 1.50
C PRO A 45 -23.63 38.90 1.31
N ARG A 46 -23.60 37.81 0.54
CA ARG A 46 -24.59 36.71 0.54
C ARG A 46 -23.78 35.42 0.67
N ARG A 47 -23.78 34.74 1.82
CA ARG A 47 -24.70 33.64 2.23
C ARG A 47 -24.99 32.66 1.09
N GLY A 48 -24.47 31.43 1.25
CA GLY A 48 -24.79 30.27 0.42
C GLY A 48 -23.81 29.12 0.67
N LEU A 49 -24.00 28.39 1.77
CA LEU A 49 -23.36 27.10 2.04
C LEU A 49 -24.05 26.03 1.16
N PRO A 50 -23.31 25.20 0.38
CA PRO A 50 -23.89 24.07 -0.33
C PRO A 50 -24.24 22.90 0.62
N GLN A 51 -25.44 22.36 0.45
CA GLN A 51 -25.97 21.19 1.15
C GLN A 51 -25.25 19.90 0.73
N VAL A 52 -24.29 19.42 1.54
CA VAL A 52 -23.93 18.00 1.65
C VAL A 52 -23.43 17.73 3.08
N LEU A 53 -24.28 17.96 4.08
CA LEU A 53 -23.99 17.55 5.46
C LEU A 53 -25.30 17.50 6.26
N LEU A 54 -26.11 16.46 6.05
CA LEU A 54 -27.22 16.07 6.93
C LEU A 54 -27.82 14.75 6.44
N ARG A 55 -27.28 13.63 6.94
CA ARG A 55 -28.03 12.39 7.16
C ARG A 55 -27.13 11.43 7.94
N GLN A 56 -27.36 11.36 9.24
CA GLN A 56 -27.41 10.13 10.05
C GLN A 56 -27.34 10.49 11.53
N LEU A 57 -28.48 10.84 12.13
CA LEU A 57 -28.77 10.61 13.55
C LEU A 57 -30.29 10.45 13.72
N GLY A 58 -30.69 9.38 14.42
CA GLY A 58 -32.07 9.00 14.76
C GLY A 58 -32.62 7.94 13.81
N GLY A 59 -33.02 6.73 14.21
CA GLY A 59 -33.43 6.21 15.51
C GLY A 59 -34.62 5.26 15.22
N GLU A 60 -34.46 3.96 15.47
CA GLU A 60 -35.48 2.90 15.37
C GLU A 60 -36.72 3.18 16.24
N PRO A 61 -37.91 2.60 15.94
CA PRO A 61 -38.35 1.36 16.65
C PRO A 61 -39.34 0.46 15.79
N PRO A 62 -39.98 -0.64 16.29
CA PRO A 62 -39.71 -2.01 15.80
C PRO A 62 -40.95 -2.81 15.31
N ARG A 63 -40.73 -3.95 14.60
CA ARG A 63 -41.33 -5.32 14.82
C ARG A 63 -41.53 -6.18 13.54
N ARG A 64 -40.79 -7.30 13.52
CA ARG A 64 -41.18 -8.72 13.28
C ARG A 64 -41.47 -9.26 11.84
N PRO A 65 -41.30 -10.58 11.62
CA PRO A 65 -40.37 -11.09 10.60
C PRO A 65 -41.07 -11.78 9.42
N ARG A 66 -40.40 -11.81 8.25
CA ARG A 66 -40.62 -12.82 7.23
C ARG A 66 -39.30 -13.28 6.59
N GLN A 67 -39.23 -14.60 6.46
CA GLN A 67 -38.15 -15.39 5.88
C GLN A 67 -38.18 -15.26 4.34
N HIS A 68 -37.02 -15.12 3.68
CA HIS A 68 -36.55 -15.99 2.59
C HIS A 68 -35.35 -15.41 1.80
N ALA A 69 -34.42 -16.33 1.52
CA ALA A 69 -33.41 -16.40 0.45
C ALA A 69 -32.20 -15.44 0.48
N PRO A 70 -30.95 -15.98 0.47
CA PRO A 70 -29.74 -15.17 0.38
C PRO A 70 -29.51 -14.75 -1.08
N GLY A 71 -29.62 -13.45 -1.32
CA GLY A 71 -29.14 -12.82 -2.55
C GLY A 71 -27.61 -12.87 -2.60
N LEU A 72 -27.11 -13.76 -3.46
CA LEU A 72 -25.72 -13.82 -3.91
C LEU A 72 -25.28 -12.43 -4.40
N ARG A 73 -24.49 -11.70 -3.61
CA ARG A 73 -23.80 -10.52 -4.12
C ARG A 73 -22.68 -11.01 -5.03
N VAL A 74 -22.97 -10.94 -6.32
CA VAL A 74 -22.09 -11.19 -7.44
C VAL A 74 -20.73 -10.54 -7.16
N ALA A 75 -19.69 -11.38 -7.14
CA ALA A 75 -18.30 -10.94 -7.16
C ALA A 75 -18.16 -9.93 -8.30
N ARG A 76 -17.57 -8.77 -8.02
CA ARG A 76 -17.22 -7.78 -9.04
C ARG A 76 -16.52 -8.53 -10.18
N ALA A 77 -17.11 -8.46 -11.38
CA ALA A 77 -16.66 -9.18 -12.55
C ALA A 77 -15.14 -9.01 -12.76
N LEU A 78 -14.49 -10.07 -13.24
CA LEU A 78 -13.10 -10.08 -13.72
C LEU A 78 -12.89 -8.83 -14.59
N SER A 79 -12.29 -7.80 -14.00
CA SER A 79 -11.96 -6.61 -14.76
C SER A 79 -10.79 -7.03 -15.63
N ARG A 80 -11.00 -7.12 -16.95
CA ARG A 80 -9.94 -7.42 -17.93
C ARG A 80 -8.74 -6.45 -17.80
N HIS A 81 -8.96 -5.33 -17.11
CA HIS A 81 -8.00 -4.27 -16.82
C HIS A 81 -8.13 -3.91 -15.33
N PRO A 82 -7.39 -4.56 -14.42
CA PRO A 82 -7.45 -4.30 -12.99
C PRO A 82 -6.94 -2.88 -12.64
N THR A 83 -6.18 -2.25 -13.52
CA THR A 83 -5.62 -0.92 -13.32
C THR A 83 -6.05 0.07 -14.41
N GLN A 84 -5.67 1.34 -14.26
CA GLN A 84 -5.76 2.35 -15.34
C GLN A 84 -4.47 2.43 -16.16
N HIS A 85 -3.55 1.46 -15.98
CA HIS A 85 -2.22 1.46 -16.55
C HIS A 85 -2.05 0.25 -17.47
N PRO A 86 -2.22 0.42 -18.79
CA PRO A 86 -2.17 -0.69 -19.75
C PRO A 86 -0.88 -1.52 -19.66
N ASP A 87 0.26 -0.88 -19.39
CA ASP A 87 1.54 -1.57 -19.24
C ASP A 87 1.57 -2.49 -18.01
N VAL A 88 0.90 -2.09 -16.92
CA VAL A 88 0.77 -2.92 -15.71
C VAL A 88 -0.15 -4.09 -16.00
N ASP A 89 -1.29 -3.84 -16.65
CA ASP A 89 -2.23 -4.91 -17.02
C ASP A 89 -1.57 -5.93 -17.96
N ALA A 90 -0.77 -5.48 -18.94
CA ALA A 90 -0.02 -6.34 -19.83
C ALA A 90 1.01 -7.20 -19.08
N LEU A 91 1.76 -6.61 -18.13
CA LEU A 91 2.66 -7.38 -17.25
C LEU A 91 1.88 -8.45 -16.48
N LEU A 92 0.72 -8.09 -15.91
CA LEU A 92 -0.11 -8.99 -15.12
C LEU A 92 -0.67 -10.15 -15.95
N ASP A 93 -1.01 -9.92 -17.22
CA ASP A 93 -1.43 -10.98 -18.13
C ASP A 93 -0.30 -11.98 -18.41
N PHE A 94 0.93 -11.50 -18.68
CA PHE A 94 2.10 -12.36 -18.83
C PHE A 94 2.42 -13.12 -17.55
N PHE A 95 2.38 -12.43 -16.41
CA PHE A 95 2.63 -13.02 -15.10
C PHE A 95 1.61 -14.11 -14.79
N LEU A 96 0.31 -13.85 -14.99
CA LEU A 96 -0.75 -14.82 -14.78
C LEU A 96 -0.57 -16.06 -15.67
N SER A 97 -0.34 -15.87 -16.97
CA SER A 97 -0.16 -16.96 -17.92
C SER A 97 1.02 -17.87 -17.52
N ASP A 98 2.16 -17.27 -17.18
CA ASP A 98 3.36 -18.04 -16.84
C ASP A 98 3.23 -18.73 -15.48
N VAL A 99 2.63 -18.07 -14.48
CA VAL A 99 2.35 -18.69 -13.17
C VAL A 99 1.42 -19.88 -13.32
N GLN A 100 0.38 -19.78 -14.15
CA GLN A 100 -0.52 -20.89 -14.44
C GLN A 100 0.19 -22.04 -15.15
N ALA A 101 1.05 -21.74 -16.12
CA ALA A 101 1.83 -22.75 -16.83
C ALA A 101 2.80 -23.49 -15.89
N ILE A 102 3.48 -22.77 -14.98
CA ILE A 102 4.44 -23.34 -14.04
C ILE A 102 3.75 -24.17 -12.95
N LEU A 103 2.63 -23.68 -12.40
CA LEU A 103 1.93 -24.35 -11.31
C LEU A 103 0.99 -25.47 -11.78
N GLY A 104 0.48 -25.38 -13.02
CA GLY A 104 -0.45 -26.35 -13.59
C GLY A 104 -1.65 -26.59 -12.67
N ARG A 105 -1.87 -27.85 -12.28
CA ARG A 105 -2.95 -28.24 -11.36
C ARG A 105 -2.79 -27.68 -9.94
N GLY A 106 -1.58 -27.25 -9.57
CA GLY A 106 -1.28 -26.61 -8.30
C GLY A 106 -1.71 -25.14 -8.22
N PHE A 107 -2.18 -24.54 -9.31
CA PHE A 107 -2.68 -23.16 -9.31
C PHE A 107 -4.10 -23.09 -8.73
N VAL A 108 -4.29 -22.32 -7.65
CA VAL A 108 -5.62 -22.07 -7.06
C VAL A 108 -6.13 -20.68 -7.41
N GLY A 109 -5.27 -19.66 -7.38
CA GLY A 109 -5.64 -18.31 -7.80
C GLY A 109 -4.49 -17.31 -7.72
N LEU A 110 -4.65 -16.20 -8.43
CA LEU A 110 -3.76 -15.04 -8.40
C LEU A 110 -4.61 -13.81 -8.12
N TYR A 111 -4.16 -13.03 -7.14
CA TYR A 111 -4.87 -11.87 -6.63
C TYR A 111 -3.92 -10.69 -6.50
N LEU A 112 -4.48 -9.49 -6.68
CA LEU A 112 -3.79 -8.25 -6.33
C LEU A 112 -4.31 -7.72 -5.01
N GLU A 113 -3.42 -7.13 -4.24
CA GLU A 113 -3.74 -6.47 -2.98
C GLU A 113 -3.21 -5.03 -2.95
N GLY A 114 -3.01 -4.50 -1.74
CA GLY A 114 -2.34 -3.21 -1.54
C GLY A 114 -2.97 -2.05 -2.28
N SER A 115 -2.13 -1.22 -2.91
CA SER A 115 -2.58 0.06 -3.49
C SER A 115 -3.53 -0.11 -4.67
N ILE A 116 -3.39 -1.17 -5.47
CA ILE A 116 -4.33 -1.50 -6.56
C ILE A 116 -5.70 -1.86 -5.99
N ALA A 117 -5.75 -2.78 -5.02
CA ALA A 117 -6.98 -3.22 -4.38
C ALA A 117 -7.73 -2.09 -3.65
N LEU A 118 -6.99 -1.13 -3.10
CA LEU A 118 -7.54 0.04 -2.40
C LEU A 118 -7.85 1.22 -3.33
N GLY A 119 -7.57 1.12 -4.64
CA GLY A 119 -7.86 2.18 -5.62
C GLY A 119 -6.95 3.41 -5.51
N GLU A 120 -5.75 3.24 -4.96
CA GLU A 120 -4.74 4.31 -4.78
C GLU A 120 -3.40 3.98 -5.41
N PHE A 121 -3.39 3.15 -6.46
CA PHE A 121 -2.17 2.84 -7.20
C PHE A 121 -1.62 4.11 -7.89
N GLU A 122 -0.32 4.36 -7.71
CA GLU A 122 0.42 5.45 -8.33
C GLU A 122 1.63 4.89 -9.05
N ALA A 123 1.63 4.94 -10.39
CA ALA A 123 2.66 4.36 -11.26
C ALA A 123 4.12 4.63 -10.85
N ASP A 124 4.42 5.79 -10.27
CA ASP A 124 5.79 6.20 -9.93
C ASP A 124 6.18 5.88 -8.48
N ARG A 125 5.26 5.31 -7.67
CA ARG A 125 5.42 5.19 -6.21
C ARG A 125 5.01 3.82 -5.69
N SER A 126 3.95 3.27 -6.24
CA SER A 126 3.36 2.00 -5.84
C SER A 126 4.15 0.82 -6.40
N ASP A 127 4.27 -0.18 -5.55
CA ASP A 127 4.50 -1.58 -5.86
C ASP A 127 3.23 -2.22 -6.46
N ILE A 128 3.42 -3.40 -7.04
CA ILE A 128 2.37 -4.30 -7.52
C ILE A 128 2.32 -5.47 -6.54
N ASP A 129 1.53 -5.31 -5.48
CA ASP A 129 1.33 -6.33 -4.47
C ASP A 129 0.46 -7.49 -5.00
N PHE A 130 0.98 -8.72 -4.91
CA PHE A 130 0.25 -9.91 -5.34
C PHE A 130 0.29 -11.05 -4.33
N VAL A 131 -0.72 -11.91 -4.39
CA VAL A 131 -0.73 -13.21 -3.70
C VAL A 131 -1.13 -14.30 -4.69
N VAL A 132 -0.27 -15.31 -4.84
CA VAL A 132 -0.59 -16.55 -5.54
C VAL A 132 -0.97 -17.61 -4.52
N VAL A 133 -2.17 -18.16 -4.62
CA VAL A 133 -2.60 -19.30 -3.80
C VAL A 133 -2.31 -20.59 -4.55
N THR A 134 -1.66 -21.52 -3.87
CA THR A 134 -1.27 -22.83 -4.42
C THR A 134 -2.00 -23.98 -3.73
N ASP A 135 -2.14 -25.10 -4.43
CA ASP A 135 -2.62 -26.36 -3.86
C ASP A 135 -1.45 -27.10 -3.20
N GLY A 136 -1.20 -26.75 -1.93
CA GLY A 136 -0.05 -27.25 -1.17
C GLY A 136 1.22 -26.43 -1.39
N ASP A 137 2.32 -26.90 -0.80
CA ASP A 137 3.63 -26.26 -0.89
C ASP A 137 4.25 -26.47 -2.28
N PRO A 138 4.78 -25.40 -2.92
CA PRO A 138 5.51 -25.55 -4.18
C PRO A 138 6.70 -26.50 -4.02
N SER A 139 6.88 -27.42 -4.98
CA SER A 139 8.06 -28.27 -5.03
C SER A 139 9.34 -27.44 -5.25
N GLY A 140 10.52 -28.03 -5.00
CA GLY A 140 11.79 -27.36 -5.28
C GLY A 140 11.95 -26.98 -6.77
N GLU A 141 11.49 -27.82 -7.69
CA GLU A 141 11.50 -27.54 -9.13
C GLU A 141 10.56 -26.38 -9.47
N THR A 142 9.34 -26.40 -8.91
CA THR A 142 8.37 -25.31 -9.07
C THR A 142 8.94 -24.00 -8.54
N PHE A 143 9.57 -24.00 -7.36
CA PHE A 143 10.20 -22.82 -6.79
C PHE A 143 11.29 -22.25 -7.72
N LEU A 144 12.16 -23.10 -8.29
CA LEU A 144 13.20 -22.67 -9.22
C LEU A 144 12.60 -22.08 -10.51
N ALA A 145 11.52 -22.67 -11.03
CA ALA A 145 10.82 -22.14 -12.20
C ALA A 145 10.18 -20.77 -11.91
N LEU A 146 9.53 -20.59 -10.75
CA LEU A 146 8.97 -19.30 -10.31
C LEU A 146 10.07 -18.25 -10.08
N LYS A 147 11.22 -18.66 -9.55
CA LYS A 147 12.39 -17.79 -9.40
C LYS A 147 12.90 -17.31 -10.76
N ALA A 148 13.00 -18.21 -11.74
CA ALA A 148 13.41 -17.87 -13.10
C ALA A 148 12.39 -16.96 -13.80
N LEU A 149 11.08 -17.17 -13.57
CA LEU A 149 10.02 -16.29 -14.05
C LEU A 149 10.23 -14.85 -13.57
N HIS A 150 10.39 -14.64 -12.26
CA HIS A 150 10.57 -13.30 -11.69
C HIS A 150 11.83 -12.61 -12.20
N ALA A 151 12.94 -13.34 -12.33
CA ALA A 151 14.16 -12.80 -12.93
C ALA A 151 13.95 -12.37 -14.40
N ARG A 152 13.18 -13.15 -15.17
CA ARG A 152 12.85 -12.82 -16.57
C ARG A 152 11.92 -11.62 -16.67
N LEU A 153 10.90 -11.50 -15.80
CA LEU A 153 10.01 -10.34 -15.77
C LEU A 153 10.78 -9.06 -15.42
N ALA A 154 11.67 -9.12 -14.42
CA ALA A 154 12.55 -8.02 -14.05
C ALA A 154 13.50 -7.60 -15.19
N ALA A 155 13.94 -8.54 -16.03
CA ALA A 155 14.80 -8.25 -17.17
C ALA A 155 14.03 -7.69 -18.39
N ALA A 156 12.85 -8.25 -18.68
CA ALA A 156 12.04 -7.88 -19.85
C ALA A 156 11.31 -6.55 -19.67
N GLU A 157 10.76 -6.30 -18.48
CA GLU A 157 10.00 -5.11 -18.14
C GLU A 157 10.56 -4.45 -16.87
N PRO A 158 11.79 -3.89 -16.88
CA PRO A 158 12.46 -3.45 -15.64
C PRO A 158 11.68 -2.41 -14.84
N LYS A 159 10.82 -1.63 -15.50
CA LYS A 159 9.96 -0.66 -14.83
C LYS A 159 8.93 -1.32 -13.90
N TRP A 160 8.38 -2.47 -14.29
CA TRP A 160 7.24 -3.08 -13.59
C TRP A 160 7.55 -4.44 -13.00
N GLY A 161 8.42 -5.24 -13.65
CA GLY A 161 8.86 -6.53 -13.13
C GLY A 161 9.65 -6.41 -11.83
N LEU A 162 10.35 -5.29 -11.61
CA LEU A 162 10.98 -4.96 -10.33
C LEU A 162 10.00 -4.38 -9.31
N GLU A 163 8.78 -4.04 -9.70
CA GLU A 163 7.76 -3.50 -8.79
C GLU A 163 6.84 -4.60 -8.23
N LEU A 164 7.00 -5.84 -8.69
CA LEU A 164 6.29 -7.00 -8.12
C LEU A 164 6.79 -7.30 -6.70
N GLU A 165 5.85 -7.34 -5.76
CA GLU A 165 6.07 -7.74 -4.38
C GLU A 165 4.96 -8.72 -3.99
N GLY A 166 5.29 -9.87 -3.41
CA GLY A 166 4.24 -10.85 -3.15
C GLY A 166 4.71 -12.23 -2.78
N SER A 167 3.74 -13.07 -2.42
CA SER A 167 3.98 -14.41 -1.89
C SER A 167 3.27 -15.51 -2.68
N TYR A 168 3.83 -16.73 -2.62
CA TYR A 168 3.17 -17.97 -3.03
C TYR A 168 2.77 -18.75 -1.78
N VAL A 169 1.46 -18.90 -1.56
CA VAL A 169 0.91 -19.36 -0.28
C VAL A 169 0.02 -20.59 -0.49
N PRO A 170 0.28 -21.70 0.21
CA PRO A 170 -0.62 -22.84 0.19
C PRO A 170 -2.02 -22.46 0.68
N ARG A 171 -3.06 -23.03 0.04
CA ARG A 171 -4.46 -22.79 0.41
C ARG A 171 -4.77 -23.04 1.88
N HIS A 172 -4.13 -24.04 2.50
CA HIS A 172 -4.33 -24.32 3.92
C HIS A 172 -3.74 -23.22 4.82
N ALA A 173 -2.61 -22.63 4.42
CA ALA A 173 -1.90 -21.60 5.17
C ALA A 173 -2.59 -20.22 5.06
N ILE A 174 -3.23 -19.92 3.92
CA ILE A 174 -3.96 -18.65 3.76
C ILE A 174 -5.32 -18.64 4.49
N ARG A 175 -5.88 -19.83 4.78
CA ARG A 175 -7.22 -19.97 5.36
C ARG A 175 -7.29 -19.43 6.79
N HIS A 176 -6.32 -19.80 7.62
CA HIS A 176 -6.26 -19.45 9.05
C HIS A 176 -4.92 -18.78 9.40
N HIS A 177 -4.88 -18.05 10.52
CA HIS A 177 -3.61 -17.56 11.03
C HIS A 177 -2.89 -18.71 11.75
N ASP A 178 -1.69 -19.04 11.28
CA ASP A 178 -0.74 -19.84 12.03
C ASP A 178 0.18 -18.89 12.83
N PRO A 179 0.24 -19.01 14.17
CA PRO A 179 1.18 -18.25 15.00
C PRO A 179 2.66 -18.52 14.68
N ARG A 180 2.96 -19.63 13.99
CA ARG A 180 4.32 -20.01 13.58
C ARG A 180 4.31 -20.41 12.11
N PRO A 181 4.06 -19.45 11.20
CA PRO A 181 3.94 -19.77 9.79
C PRO A 181 5.26 -20.33 9.25
N ALA A 182 5.15 -21.36 8.41
CA ALA A 182 6.29 -21.86 7.65
C ALA A 182 6.87 -20.75 6.77
N ALA A 183 8.16 -20.88 6.43
CA ALA A 183 8.76 -19.99 5.44
C ALA A 183 8.11 -20.21 4.08
N GLN A 184 7.87 -19.14 3.34
CA GLN A 184 7.16 -19.19 2.06
C GLN A 184 7.96 -18.48 0.96
N PRO A 185 7.78 -18.87 -0.31
CA PRO A 185 8.33 -18.12 -1.42
C PRO A 185 7.76 -16.69 -1.44
N TYR A 186 8.66 -15.72 -1.39
CA TYR A 186 8.37 -14.30 -1.39
C TYR A 186 9.34 -13.55 -2.29
N ILE A 187 8.83 -12.54 -2.99
CA ILE A 187 9.63 -11.57 -3.71
C ILE A 187 9.42 -10.19 -3.07
N ASP A 188 10.53 -9.52 -2.79
CA ASP A 188 10.57 -8.16 -2.28
C ASP A 188 10.74 -7.19 -3.46
N ARG A 189 10.07 -6.04 -3.41
CA ARG A 189 10.18 -5.01 -4.43
C ARG A 189 11.65 -4.68 -4.72
N GLY A 190 11.98 -4.61 -6.00
CA GLY A 190 13.26 -4.16 -6.51
C GLY A 190 14.36 -5.22 -6.52
N THR A 191 14.09 -6.44 -6.05
CA THR A 191 15.08 -7.53 -6.08
C THR A 191 15.05 -8.31 -7.38
N GLY A 192 13.85 -8.54 -7.96
CA GLY A 192 13.65 -9.51 -9.02
C GLY A 192 13.96 -10.95 -8.60
N GLU A 193 14.17 -11.19 -7.30
CA GLU A 193 14.64 -12.45 -6.74
C GLU A 193 13.62 -13.02 -5.77
N LEU A 194 13.07 -14.19 -6.13
CA LEU A 194 12.24 -14.99 -5.25
C LEU A 194 13.11 -15.75 -4.24
N ALA A 195 12.77 -15.64 -2.96
CA ALA A 195 13.45 -16.30 -1.85
C ALA A 195 12.46 -16.96 -0.90
N ILE A 196 12.93 -17.92 -0.10
CA ILE A 196 12.17 -18.50 1.00
C ILE A 196 12.37 -17.62 2.24
N VAL A 197 11.30 -17.03 2.78
CA VAL A 197 11.38 -16.09 3.90
C VAL A 197 10.39 -16.41 5.01
N HIS A 198 10.78 -16.10 6.25
CA HIS A 198 9.85 -15.98 7.37
C HIS A 198 9.41 -14.52 7.49
N GLN A 199 8.11 -14.28 7.33
CA GLN A 199 7.53 -12.94 7.49
C GLN A 199 7.37 -12.60 8.97
N GLU A 200 7.24 -11.30 9.28
CA GLU A 200 6.91 -10.79 10.61
C GLU A 200 5.57 -11.38 11.09
N SER A 201 5.40 -11.55 12.39
CA SER A 201 4.24 -12.27 12.97
C SER A 201 2.88 -11.67 12.56
N GLY A 202 2.82 -10.34 12.44
CA GLY A 202 1.63 -9.60 12.01
C GLY A 202 1.41 -9.53 10.50
N TYR A 203 2.40 -9.88 9.67
CA TYR A 203 2.34 -9.71 8.21
C TYR A 203 1.12 -10.42 7.62
N TRP A 204 0.99 -11.73 7.86
CA TRP A 204 -0.07 -12.52 7.25
C TRP A 204 -1.47 -12.18 7.72
N ILE A 205 -1.64 -11.68 8.95
CA ILE A 205 -2.96 -11.24 9.42
C ILE A 205 -3.42 -10.01 8.64
N ILE A 206 -2.51 -9.04 8.43
CA ILE A 206 -2.79 -7.81 7.67
C ILE A 206 -3.12 -8.15 6.22
N HIS A 207 -2.27 -8.94 5.56
CA HIS A 207 -2.45 -9.33 4.16
C HIS A 207 -3.72 -10.18 3.96
N ARG A 208 -4.01 -11.15 4.84
CA ARG A 208 -5.28 -11.91 4.80
C ARG A 208 -6.51 -11.01 4.93
N SER A 209 -6.47 -10.05 5.85
CA SER A 209 -7.59 -9.10 6.02
C SER A 209 -7.79 -8.23 4.79
N LEU A 210 -6.71 -7.69 4.21
CA LEU A 210 -6.76 -6.87 3.00
C LEU A 210 -7.26 -7.67 1.80
N LEU A 211 -6.64 -8.81 1.53
CA LEU A 211 -6.96 -9.67 0.40
C LEU A 211 -8.42 -10.16 0.46
N ARG A 212 -8.90 -10.54 1.65
CA ARG A 212 -10.29 -10.98 1.84
C ARG A 212 -11.31 -9.88 1.53
N GLU A 213 -11.07 -8.65 1.98
CA GLU A 213 -12.06 -7.57 1.91
C GLU A 213 -11.94 -6.71 0.66
N HIS A 214 -10.74 -6.57 0.11
CA HIS A 214 -10.44 -5.64 -0.99
C HIS A 214 -9.74 -6.29 -2.19
N GLY A 215 -9.30 -7.55 -2.08
CA GLY A 215 -8.52 -8.23 -3.11
C GLY A 215 -9.16 -8.18 -4.50
N VAL A 216 -8.34 -7.88 -5.51
CA VAL A 216 -8.74 -7.95 -6.92
C VAL A 216 -8.40 -9.34 -7.44
N VAL A 217 -9.39 -10.04 -7.97
CA VAL A 217 -9.22 -11.38 -8.53
C VAL A 217 -8.75 -11.26 -9.97
N LEU A 218 -7.53 -11.73 -10.25
CA LEU A 218 -7.07 -11.94 -11.64
C LEU A 218 -7.53 -13.31 -12.13
N ALA A 219 -7.37 -14.35 -11.31
CA ALA A 219 -7.91 -15.67 -11.55
C ALA A 219 -8.10 -16.44 -10.24
N GLY A 220 -9.03 -17.41 -10.24
CA GLY A 220 -9.36 -18.22 -9.07
C GLY A 220 -10.66 -17.83 -8.38
N PRO A 221 -11.01 -18.49 -7.27
CA PRO A 221 -12.26 -18.23 -6.55
C PRO A 221 -12.23 -16.88 -5.81
N ASN A 222 -13.39 -16.42 -5.34
CA ASN A 222 -13.45 -15.22 -4.50
C ASN A 222 -12.61 -15.43 -3.21
N PRO A 223 -11.70 -14.50 -2.82
CA PRO A 223 -10.89 -14.60 -1.60
C PRO A 223 -11.70 -14.90 -0.33
N LYS A 224 -12.96 -14.46 -0.27
CA LYS A 224 -13.87 -14.72 0.85
C LYS A 224 -14.24 -16.19 1.04
N THR A 225 -13.98 -17.02 0.03
CA THR A 225 -14.18 -18.48 0.08
C THR A 225 -12.90 -19.24 0.45
N LEU A 226 -11.75 -18.57 0.43
CA LEU A 226 -10.44 -19.14 0.76
C LEU A 226 -9.95 -18.75 2.15
N ILE A 227 -10.30 -17.55 2.61
CA ILE A 227 -9.78 -16.94 3.83
C ILE A 227 -10.93 -16.81 4.81
N ASP A 228 -10.84 -17.37 6.01
CA ASP A 228 -11.88 -17.17 7.02
C ASP A 228 -11.92 -15.71 7.52
N PRO A 229 -13.06 -15.22 8.06
CA PRO A 229 -13.14 -13.87 8.62
C PRO A 229 -12.01 -13.57 9.62
N VAL A 230 -11.38 -12.41 9.48
CA VAL A 230 -10.33 -11.94 10.40
C VAL A 230 -10.95 -11.02 11.44
N HIS A 231 -10.82 -11.37 12.72
CA HIS A 231 -11.36 -10.56 13.80
C HIS A 231 -10.61 -9.21 13.91
N PRO A 232 -11.30 -8.08 14.13
CA PRO A 232 -10.64 -6.77 14.27
C PRO A 232 -9.51 -6.72 15.29
N ASP A 233 -9.62 -7.45 16.40
CA ASP A 233 -8.58 -7.48 17.43
C ASP A 233 -7.31 -8.20 16.97
N HIS A 234 -7.43 -9.21 16.11
CA HIS A 234 -6.25 -9.82 15.47
C HIS A 234 -5.56 -8.80 14.56
N VAL A 235 -6.32 -7.96 13.86
CA VAL A 235 -5.75 -6.89 13.02
C VAL A 235 -5.02 -5.84 13.86
N ARG A 236 -5.56 -5.47 15.04
CA ARG A 236 -4.88 -4.57 16.00
C ARG A 236 -3.60 -5.19 16.54
N GLN A 237 -3.67 -6.44 16.94
CA GLN A 237 -2.52 -7.17 17.46
C GLN A 237 -1.42 -7.25 16.40
N ALA A 238 -1.78 -7.64 15.16
CA ALA A 238 -0.85 -7.67 14.04
C ALA A 238 -0.19 -6.32 13.75
N ALA A 239 -0.93 -5.21 13.81
CA ALA A 239 -0.36 -3.87 13.67
C ALA A 239 0.63 -3.55 14.80
N SER A 240 0.32 -3.94 16.03
CA SER A 240 1.22 -3.78 17.19
C SER A 240 2.50 -4.59 17.03
N ASP A 241 2.39 -5.81 16.52
CA ASP A 241 3.53 -6.70 16.32
C ASP A 241 4.43 -6.20 15.19
N VAL A 242 3.87 -5.74 14.06
CA VAL A 242 4.66 -5.09 13.00
C VAL A 242 5.35 -3.83 13.50
N LEU A 243 4.68 -3.01 14.31
CA LEU A 243 5.33 -1.84 14.92
C LEU A 243 6.53 -2.27 15.78
N ARG A 244 6.35 -3.29 16.63
CA ARG A 244 7.38 -3.79 17.53
C ARG A 244 8.56 -4.45 16.81
N GLU A 245 8.30 -5.31 15.83
CA GLU A 245 9.30 -6.14 15.17
C GLU A 245 10.05 -5.38 14.08
N TRP A 246 9.37 -4.46 13.37
CA TRP A 246 9.94 -3.77 12.21
C TRP A 246 10.26 -2.30 12.47
N TRP A 247 9.36 -1.55 13.09
CA TRP A 247 9.48 -0.09 13.18
C TRP A 247 10.24 0.39 14.42
N VAL A 248 10.03 -0.23 15.58
CA VAL A 248 10.73 0.11 16.83
C VAL A 248 12.26 -0.02 16.69
N PRO A 249 12.82 -1.07 16.05
CA PRO A 249 14.28 -1.15 15.84
C PRO A 249 14.87 0.03 15.07
N MET A 250 14.08 0.72 14.22
CA MET A 250 14.54 1.91 13.50
C MET A 250 14.70 3.15 14.38
N LEU A 251 14.23 3.10 15.63
CA LEU A 251 14.51 4.14 16.62
C LEU A 251 15.96 4.12 17.09
N ASP A 252 16.59 2.94 17.07
CA ASP A 252 17.99 2.73 17.43
C ASP A 252 18.92 2.87 16.21
N ASP A 253 18.49 2.34 15.06
CA ASP A 253 19.19 2.50 13.77
C ASP A 253 18.28 3.16 12.71
N PRO A 254 18.30 4.51 12.60
CA PRO A 254 17.48 5.24 11.65
C PRO A 254 18.10 5.31 10.24
N THR A 255 19.09 4.47 9.90
CA THR A 255 19.80 4.54 8.60
C THR A 255 18.83 4.51 7.41
N ARG A 256 17.78 3.68 7.46
CA ARG A 256 16.74 3.63 6.40
C ARG A 256 15.96 4.93 6.25
N LEU A 257 15.74 5.65 7.36
CA LEU A 257 15.02 6.92 7.39
C LEU A 257 15.86 8.10 6.87
N GLN A 258 17.09 7.87 6.42
CA GLN A 258 17.86 8.93 5.76
C GLN A 258 17.30 9.26 4.36
N SER A 259 16.80 8.24 3.64
CA SER A 259 16.13 8.44 2.36
C SER A 259 14.86 9.28 2.55
N TRP A 260 14.70 10.32 1.73
CA TRP A 260 13.51 11.18 1.77
C TRP A 260 12.24 10.41 1.40
N GLY A 261 12.33 9.50 0.43
CA GLY A 261 11.21 8.66 -0.01
C GLY A 261 10.79 7.67 1.08
N TYR A 262 11.78 7.04 1.72
CA TYR A 262 11.51 6.12 2.84
C TYR A 262 10.89 6.84 4.05
N ARG A 263 11.25 8.10 4.30
CA ARG A 263 10.58 8.91 5.33
C ARG A 263 9.12 9.21 5.02
N CYS A 264 8.80 9.55 3.77
CA CYS A 264 7.41 9.73 3.35
C CYS A 264 6.62 8.43 3.57
N TYR A 265 7.19 7.30 3.13
CA TYR A 265 6.63 5.97 3.36
C TYR A 265 6.42 5.65 4.85
N ALA A 266 7.41 5.97 5.70
CA ALA A 266 7.34 5.72 7.13
C ALA A 266 6.20 6.51 7.78
N VAL A 267 6.11 7.82 7.55
CA VAL A 267 5.05 8.68 8.11
C VAL A 267 3.66 8.20 7.68
N LEU A 268 3.48 7.90 6.38
CA LEU A 268 2.21 7.41 5.86
C LEU A 268 1.84 6.03 6.42
N THR A 269 2.84 5.17 6.63
CA THR A 269 2.63 3.86 7.25
C THR A 269 2.26 3.99 8.72
N MET A 270 2.89 4.91 9.48
CA MET A 270 2.52 5.19 10.87
C MET A 270 1.09 5.71 10.98
N CYS A 271 0.66 6.59 10.08
CA CYS A 271 -0.74 7.03 10.02
C CYS A 271 -1.69 5.83 9.84
N ARG A 272 -1.38 4.93 8.90
CA ARG A 272 -2.17 3.72 8.68
C ARG A 272 -2.17 2.81 9.91
N MET A 273 -1.03 2.60 10.57
CA MET A 273 -0.97 1.77 11.78
C MET A 273 -1.78 2.37 12.92
N LEU A 274 -1.71 3.69 13.14
CA LEU A 274 -2.53 4.38 14.14
C LEU A 274 -4.03 4.22 13.87
N TYR A 275 -4.45 4.37 12.61
CA TYR A 275 -5.84 4.12 12.21
C TYR A 275 -6.23 2.65 12.47
N THR A 276 -5.39 1.71 12.05
CA THR A 276 -5.62 0.27 12.23
C THR A 276 -5.74 -0.10 13.71
N LEU A 277 -4.84 0.41 14.55
CA LEU A 277 -4.88 0.18 15.99
C LEU A 277 -6.17 0.72 16.62
N ARG A 278 -6.68 1.86 16.14
CA ARG A 278 -7.91 2.47 16.67
C ARG A 278 -9.19 1.84 16.13
N HIS A 279 -9.23 1.45 14.86
CA HIS A 279 -10.46 1.01 14.19
C HIS A 279 -10.53 -0.50 13.91
N GLY A 280 -9.42 -1.22 13.93
CA GLY A 280 -9.37 -2.68 13.76
C GLY A 280 -9.64 -3.10 12.31
N THR A 281 -9.34 -2.19 11.39
CA THR A 281 -9.49 -2.37 9.95
C THR A 281 -8.39 -1.60 9.23
N ILE A 282 -8.07 -2.03 8.02
CA ILE A 282 -6.98 -1.47 7.23
C ILE A 282 -7.57 -0.60 6.14
N VAL A 283 -7.02 0.61 6.02
CA VAL A 283 -7.41 1.59 5.00
C VAL A 283 -6.18 2.02 4.21
N SER A 284 -6.41 2.79 3.16
CA SER A 284 -5.32 3.34 2.37
C SER A 284 -4.46 4.30 3.18
N LYS A 285 -3.18 4.45 2.76
CA LYS A 285 -2.23 5.35 3.41
C LYS A 285 -2.71 6.81 3.35
N ARG A 286 -3.30 7.24 2.24
CA ARG A 286 -3.79 8.61 2.08
C ARG A 286 -5.02 8.87 2.95
N PHE A 287 -5.94 7.91 3.04
CA PHE A 287 -7.09 8.02 3.92
C PHE A 287 -6.64 8.16 5.38
N ALA A 288 -5.76 7.27 5.83
CA ALA A 288 -5.25 7.30 7.20
C ALA A 288 -4.46 8.59 7.50
N ALA A 289 -3.69 9.10 6.54
CA ALA A 289 -2.98 10.36 6.68
C ALA A 289 -3.94 11.54 6.91
N ARG A 290 -5.01 11.64 6.12
CA ARG A 290 -6.04 12.69 6.31
C ARG A 290 -6.73 12.55 7.67
N TRP A 291 -7.12 11.33 8.02
CA TRP A 291 -7.68 11.05 9.35
C TRP A 291 -6.75 11.48 10.49
N THR A 292 -5.43 11.23 10.35
CA THR A 292 -4.42 11.66 11.33
C THR A 292 -4.39 13.19 11.46
N GLN A 293 -4.42 13.92 10.34
CA GLN A 293 -4.44 15.40 10.35
C GLN A 293 -5.70 15.96 11.01
N ASP A 294 -6.84 15.28 10.84
CA ASP A 294 -8.13 15.74 11.36
C ASP A 294 -8.37 15.36 12.84
N THR A 295 -7.75 14.27 13.32
CA THR A 295 -8.12 13.63 14.60
C THR A 295 -7.02 13.65 15.66
N LEU A 296 -5.75 13.58 15.25
CA LEU A 296 -4.64 13.49 16.21
C LEU A 296 -4.09 14.88 16.55
N ASP A 297 -3.10 14.91 17.45
CA ASP A 297 -2.44 16.14 17.87
C ASP A 297 -1.99 16.96 16.65
N PRO A 298 -2.38 18.25 16.56
CA PRO A 298 -2.04 19.13 15.44
C PRO A 298 -0.54 19.21 15.13
N ARG A 299 0.35 18.87 16.09
CA ARG A 299 1.80 18.78 15.87
C ARG A 299 2.18 17.87 14.70
N TRP A 300 1.36 16.87 14.36
CA TRP A 300 1.63 15.95 13.25
C TRP A 300 1.23 16.51 11.87
N THR A 301 0.47 17.60 11.83
CA THR A 301 -0.17 18.08 10.59
C THR A 301 0.84 18.42 9.51
N SER A 302 1.92 19.13 9.86
CA SER A 302 3.00 19.49 8.93
C SER A 302 3.73 18.25 8.42
N LEU A 303 4.14 17.37 9.34
CA LEU A 303 4.84 16.13 9.02
C LEU A 303 4.05 15.26 8.03
N VAL A 304 2.75 15.10 8.27
CA VAL A 304 1.87 14.29 7.43
C VAL A 304 1.59 14.97 6.09
N ARG A 305 1.41 16.30 6.07
CA ARG A 305 1.28 17.07 4.82
C ARG A 305 2.51 16.89 3.93
N ASP A 306 3.70 17.00 4.52
CA ASP A 306 4.97 16.88 3.81
C ASP A 306 5.16 15.44 3.26
N ALA A 307 4.77 14.43 4.05
CA ALA A 307 4.75 13.04 3.59
C ALA A 307 3.75 12.79 2.43
N LEU A 308 2.57 13.41 2.47
CA LEU A 308 1.57 13.36 1.40
C LEU A 308 2.03 14.05 0.11
N ALA A 309 2.87 15.10 0.23
CA ALA A 309 3.43 15.78 -0.92
C ALA A 309 4.39 14.88 -1.72
N TRP A 310 5.02 13.91 -1.04
CA TRP A 310 5.96 12.94 -1.63
C TRP A 310 6.96 13.61 -2.57
N SER A 311 7.73 14.55 -2.01
CA SER A 311 8.65 15.39 -2.76
C SER A 311 9.94 15.59 -1.99
N PRO A 312 11.11 15.55 -2.66
CA PRO A 312 12.37 15.86 -2.01
C PRO A 312 12.43 17.30 -1.47
N ALA A 313 11.64 18.21 -2.03
CA ALA A 313 11.52 19.60 -1.57
C ALA A 313 10.69 19.74 -0.28
N ALA A 314 9.82 18.78 0.02
CA ALA A 314 8.95 18.74 1.19
C ALA A 314 9.16 17.43 1.96
N ARG A 315 10.41 17.16 2.33
CA ARG A 315 10.78 15.92 3.03
C ARG A 315 10.36 15.98 4.51
N PRO A 316 9.67 14.95 5.04
CA PRO A 316 9.34 14.86 6.46
C PRO A 316 10.57 15.00 7.35
N ASP A 317 10.50 15.76 8.43
CA ASP A 317 11.61 15.88 9.37
C ASP A 317 11.95 14.53 10.02
N LEU A 318 13.24 14.21 10.13
CA LEU A 318 13.69 12.92 10.65
C LEU A 318 13.35 12.76 12.13
N LYS A 319 13.56 13.80 12.94
CA LYS A 319 13.29 13.76 14.38
C LYS A 319 11.79 13.60 14.63
N GLU A 320 10.97 14.35 13.93
CA GLU A 320 9.50 14.21 14.01
C GLU A 320 9.02 12.85 13.50
N THR A 321 9.64 12.28 12.46
CA THR A 321 9.33 10.92 11.98
C THR A 321 9.61 9.88 13.06
N LEU A 322 10.75 9.97 13.74
CA LEU A 322 11.09 9.08 14.86
C LEU A 322 10.12 9.25 16.04
N GLU A 323 9.71 10.49 16.34
CA GLU A 323 8.68 10.75 17.37
C GLU A 323 7.33 10.15 16.99
N LEU A 324 6.94 10.17 15.71
CA LEU A 324 5.70 9.55 15.26
C LEU A 324 5.77 8.01 15.36
N ILE A 325 6.92 7.40 15.04
CA ILE A 325 7.14 5.96 15.25
C ILE A 325 7.03 5.61 16.74
N ARG A 326 7.67 6.38 17.62
CA ARG A 326 7.54 6.23 19.08
C ARG A 326 6.09 6.36 19.53
N TYR A 327 5.36 7.34 18.99
CA TYR A 327 3.97 7.58 19.34
C TYR A 327 3.06 6.42 18.90
N ALA A 328 3.22 5.92 17.68
CA ALA A 328 2.45 4.79 17.15
C ALA A 328 2.71 3.49 17.91
N SER A 329 3.90 3.33 18.47
CA SER A 329 4.30 2.11 19.20
C SER A 329 3.86 2.08 20.66
N ARG A 330 3.20 3.13 21.16
CA ARG A 330 2.66 3.14 22.53
C ARG A 330 1.37 2.32 22.59
N PRO A 331 1.12 1.59 23.69
CA PRO A 331 -0.20 0.99 23.93
C PRO A 331 -1.28 2.07 23.85
N LEU A 332 -2.38 1.77 23.16
CA LEU A 332 -3.58 2.61 23.23
C LEU A 332 -4.12 2.51 24.66
N THR A 333 -4.14 3.65 25.37
CA THR A 333 -4.78 3.82 26.68
C THR A 333 -6.27 3.98 26.56
#